data_AF-A0A959FZL1-F1
#
_entry.id   AF-A0A959FZL1-F1
#
_cell.length_a   1.000
_cell.length_b   1.000
_cell.length_c   1.000
_cell.angle_alpha   90.00
_cell.angle_beta   90.00
_cell.angle_gamma   90.00
#
_symmetry.space_group_name_H-M   'P 1'
#
loop_
_entity.id
_entity.type
_entity.pdbx_description
1 polymer ?
#
loop_
_entity_poly.entity_id
_entity_poly.type
_entity_poly.pdbx_seq_one_letter_code
_entity_poly.pdbx_strand_id
1 'polypeptide(L)'
;VAIKGENKVIVTLVNIERDGSNQMQGGGYHRGDLPVHVNLYVLFSAYFNDYIESLKFISGVIGFFQANPTFTYMGNTVKVEMHNIDFRELGNLWTAVGAKCLPSVLYRIRTLNMDEDNIRDQIPPVAGITM
;
A
#
# COMPACT_ATOMS: atom_id res chain seq x y z
N VAL A 1 1.29 -22.14 -1.17
CA VAL A 1 -0.05 -21.49 -1.10
C VAL A 1 -0.91 -21.96 -2.27
N ALA A 2 -2.17 -22.33 -2.04
CA ALA A 2 -3.07 -22.84 -3.09
C ALA A 2 -3.98 -21.71 -3.60
N ILE A 3 -3.53 -21.01 -4.65
CA ILE A 3 -4.39 -20.11 -5.40
C ILE A 3 -5.34 -20.99 -6.23
N LYS A 4 -6.61 -21.06 -5.85
CA LYS A 4 -7.59 -21.92 -6.53
C LYS A 4 -8.04 -21.26 -7.85
N GLY A 5 -7.72 -21.87 -9.00
CA GLY A 5 -8.06 -21.38 -10.34
C GLY A 5 -6.95 -20.51 -10.97
N GLU A 6 -6.78 -20.64 -12.29
CA GLU A 6 -5.82 -19.91 -13.14
C GLU A 6 -6.54 -18.75 -13.87
N ASN A 7 -5.80 -17.98 -14.67
CA ASN A 7 -6.30 -16.88 -15.51
C ASN A 7 -6.81 -15.66 -14.75
N LYS A 8 -5.97 -15.14 -13.84
CA LYS A 8 -6.32 -13.96 -13.05
C LYS A 8 -5.12 -13.12 -12.66
N VAL A 9 -5.39 -11.84 -12.41
CA VAL A 9 -4.48 -10.94 -11.71
C VAL A 9 -4.79 -11.00 -10.21
N ILE A 10 -3.77 -11.28 -9.42
CA ILE A 10 -3.80 -11.35 -7.96
C ILE A 10 -3.30 -10.02 -7.43
N VAL A 11 -4.04 -9.43 -6.51
CA VAL A 11 -3.68 -8.19 -5.81
C VAL A 11 -3.28 -8.55 -4.40
N THR A 12 -2.04 -8.24 -4.01
CA THR A 12 -1.49 -8.55 -2.69
C THR A 12 -1.02 -7.27 -2.03
N LEU A 13 -1.53 -6.98 -0.83
CA LEU A 13 -0.96 -5.94 0.02
C LEU A 13 0.31 -6.50 0.69
N VAL A 14 1.46 -5.99 0.29
CA VAL A 14 2.78 -6.46 0.73
C VAL A 14 3.19 -5.79 2.04
N ASN A 15 2.99 -4.47 2.13
CA ASN A 15 3.41 -3.69 3.28
C ASN A 15 2.53 -2.43 3.46
N ILE A 16 2.50 -1.93 4.68
CA ILE A 16 1.89 -0.64 5.06
C ILE A 16 2.95 0.14 5.84
N GLU A 17 3.28 1.33 5.35
CA GLU A 17 4.22 2.22 6.02
C GLU A 17 3.53 3.54 6.38
N ARG A 18 3.91 4.13 7.51
CA ARG A 18 3.54 5.52 7.80
C ARG A 18 4.34 6.42 6.86
N ASP A 19 3.67 7.36 6.21
CA ASP A 19 4.33 8.41 5.45
C ASP A 19 4.94 9.42 6.43
N GLY A 20 6.26 9.48 6.47
CA GLY A 20 7.05 10.26 7.44
C GLY A 20 7.02 11.77 7.20
N SER A 21 6.20 12.26 6.28
CA SER A 21 6.07 13.67 5.89
C SER A 21 5.63 14.60 7.04
N ASN A 22 5.17 14.05 8.17
CA ASN A 22 4.78 14.80 9.37
C ASN A 22 5.88 14.93 10.45
N GLN A 23 7.15 14.62 10.15
CA GLN A 23 8.27 14.84 11.09
C GLN A 23 9.19 15.99 10.67
N MET A 24 8.73 17.24 10.85
CA MET A 24 9.62 18.37 11.18
C MET A 24 8.94 19.30 12.18
N GLN A 25 9.16 19.02 13.47
CA GLN A 25 8.97 19.99 14.56
C GLN A 25 10.03 21.09 14.46
N GLY A 26 9.59 22.31 14.20
CA GLY A 26 10.10 23.47 14.92
C GLY A 26 9.57 23.43 16.35
N GLY A 27 10.44 23.72 17.33
CA GLY A 27 10.24 23.45 18.75
C GLY A 27 8.88 23.90 19.33
N GLY A 28 8.20 22.95 19.97
CA GLY A 28 6.98 23.18 20.72
C GLY A 28 6.24 21.87 20.87
N TYR A 29 6.14 21.36 22.10
CA TYR A 29 5.35 20.18 22.42
C TYR A 29 3.87 20.48 22.18
N HIS A 30 3.41 20.31 20.94
CA HIS A 30 2.00 20.18 20.59
C HIS A 30 1.84 18.76 20.05
N ARG A 31 1.57 17.83 20.96
CA ARG A 31 1.15 16.46 20.65
C ARG A 31 -0.33 16.50 20.27
N GLY A 32 -0.68 17.33 19.29
CA GLY A 32 -1.97 17.28 18.63
C GLY A 32 -1.90 16.21 17.56
N ASP A 33 -2.94 15.40 17.43
CA ASP A 33 -3.06 14.40 16.38
C ASP A 33 -2.76 15.02 15.01
N LEU A 34 -1.65 14.59 14.42
CA LEU A 34 -1.28 14.97 13.07
C LEU A 34 -1.85 13.89 12.14
N PRO A 35 -2.49 14.28 11.02
CA PRO A 35 -2.97 13.35 10.01
C PRO A 35 -1.96 12.24 9.70
N VAL A 36 -2.35 10.99 9.96
CA VAL A 36 -1.50 9.84 9.69
C VAL A 36 -1.63 9.48 8.21
N HIS A 37 -0.71 9.99 7.40
CA HIS A 37 -0.57 9.54 6.02
C HIS A 37 0.08 8.16 6.00
N VAL A 38 -0.39 7.27 5.11
CA VAL A 38 0.14 5.92 4.93
C VAL A 38 0.47 5.64 3.47
N ASN A 39 1.51 4.83 3.28
CA ASN A 39 1.93 4.25 2.01
C ASN A 39 1.56 2.76 2.01
N LEU A 40 0.76 2.33 1.05
CA LEU A 40 0.42 0.92 0.82
C LEU A 40 1.25 0.39 -0.34
N TYR A 41 1.98 -0.70 -0.12
CA TYR A 41 2.73 -1.38 -1.17
C TYR A 41 1.90 -2.55 -1.68
N VAL A 42 1.41 -2.44 -2.90
CA VAL A 42 0.46 -3.38 -3.52
C VAL A 42 1.11 -4.05 -4.73
N LEU A 43 1.28 -5.37 -4.64
CA LEU A 43 1.81 -6.20 -5.71
C LEU A 43 0.66 -6.72 -6.58
N PHE A 44 0.75 -6.48 -7.87
CA PHE A 44 -0.12 -7.08 -8.87
C PHE A 44 0.63 -8.22 -9.55
N SER A 45 0.12 -9.44 -9.46
CA SER A 45 0.76 -10.64 -10.01
C SER A 45 -0.17 -11.37 -10.96
N ALA A 46 0.30 -11.72 -12.15
CA ALA A 46 -0.49 -12.44 -13.13
C ALA A 46 -0.27 -13.96 -12.98
N TYR A 47 -1.34 -14.70 -12.69
CA TYR A 47 -1.33 -16.16 -12.55
C TYR A 47 -2.06 -16.81 -13.73
N PHE A 48 -1.29 -17.09 -14.80
CA PHE A 48 -1.75 -17.75 -16.01
C PHE A 48 -0.77 -18.87 -16.40
N ASN A 49 -1.24 -19.82 -17.20
CA ASN A 49 -0.38 -20.89 -17.75
C ASN A 49 0.57 -20.36 -18.81
N ASP A 50 0.10 -19.43 -19.64
CA ASP A 50 0.94 -18.76 -20.63
C ASP A 50 1.59 -17.52 -20.00
N TYR A 51 2.93 -17.50 -20.04
CA TYR A 51 3.72 -16.38 -19.57
C TYR A 51 3.50 -15.13 -20.42
N ILE A 52 3.35 -15.28 -21.74
CA ILE A 52 3.08 -14.16 -22.65
C ILE A 52 1.70 -13.56 -22.35
N GLU A 53 0.71 -14.39 -22.08
CA GLU A 53 -0.59 -13.92 -21.61
C GLU A 53 -0.48 -13.18 -20.28
N SER A 54 0.25 -13.74 -19.31
CA SER A 54 0.52 -13.07 -18.03
C SER A 54 1.12 -11.66 -18.22
N LEU A 55 2.07 -11.51 -19.14
CA LEU A 55 2.69 -10.22 -19.46
C LEU A 55 1.70 -9.22 -20.08
N LYS A 56 0.73 -9.68 -20.89
CA LYS A 56 -0.32 -8.79 -21.43
C LYS A 56 -1.17 -8.20 -20.30
N PHE A 57 -1.51 -8.99 -19.30
CA PHE A 57 -2.26 -8.52 -18.14
C PHE A 57 -1.44 -7.56 -17.27
N ILE A 58 -0.16 -7.86 -17.02
CA ILE A 58 0.73 -6.91 -16.32
C ILE A 58 0.88 -5.60 -17.10
N SER A 59 1.05 -5.67 -18.42
CA SER A 59 1.06 -4.48 -19.29
C SER A 59 -0.24 -3.68 -19.19
N GLY A 60 -1.39 -4.35 -19.14
CA GLY A 60 -2.69 -3.71 -18.91
C GLY A 60 -2.78 -3.00 -17.55
N VAL A 61 -2.29 -3.61 -16.48
CA VAL A 61 -2.20 -2.97 -15.14
C VAL A 61 -1.32 -1.73 -15.20
N ILE A 62 -0.15 -1.84 -15.84
CA ILE A 62 0.78 -0.71 -15.99
C ILE A 62 0.12 0.42 -16.77
N GLY A 63 -0.47 0.12 -17.94
CA GLY A 63 -1.14 1.10 -18.78
C GLY A 63 -2.31 1.77 -18.07
N PHE A 64 -3.08 1.01 -17.28
CA PHE A 64 -4.19 1.56 -16.50
C PHE A 64 -3.73 2.61 -15.49
N PHE A 65 -2.70 2.31 -14.68
CA PHE A 65 -2.20 3.25 -13.68
C PHE A 65 -1.35 4.38 -14.26
N GLN A 66 -0.73 4.18 -15.43
CA GLN A 66 -0.10 5.27 -16.17
C GLN A 66 -1.13 6.29 -16.68
N ALA A 67 -2.28 5.81 -17.17
CA ALA A 67 -3.38 6.67 -17.60
C ALA A 67 -4.15 7.30 -16.42
N ASN A 68 -4.18 6.62 -15.28
CA ASN A 68 -4.92 7.03 -14.07
C ASN A 68 -3.99 7.01 -12.84
N PRO A 69 -3.03 7.96 -12.74
CA PRO A 69 -2.06 7.97 -11.63
C PRO A 69 -2.66 8.47 -10.31
N THR A 70 -3.87 9.02 -10.33
CA THR A 70 -4.55 9.63 -9.19
C THR A 70 -6.02 9.22 -9.17
N PHE A 71 -6.53 8.84 -8.00
CA PHE A 71 -7.91 8.46 -7.77
C PHE A 71 -8.49 9.31 -6.64
N THR A 72 -9.81 9.49 -6.63
CA THR A 72 -10.53 10.07 -5.50
C THR A 72 -11.33 8.96 -4.82
N TYR A 73 -11.08 8.72 -3.54
CA TYR A 73 -11.79 7.72 -2.74
C TYR A 73 -12.23 8.33 -1.42
N MET A 74 -13.55 8.29 -1.15
CA MET A 74 -14.15 8.85 0.08
C MET A 74 -13.72 10.29 0.38
N GLY A 75 -13.62 11.13 -0.66
CA GLY A 75 -13.19 12.53 -0.55
C GLY A 75 -11.67 12.72 -0.50
N ASN A 76 -10.89 11.65 -0.40
CA ASN A 76 -9.44 11.71 -0.33
C ASN A 76 -8.80 11.45 -1.69
N THR A 77 -7.83 12.29 -2.06
CA THR A 77 -7.02 12.07 -3.26
C THR A 77 -5.93 11.06 -2.95
N VAL A 78 -5.91 9.97 -3.69
CA VAL A 78 -4.94 8.88 -3.59
C VAL A 78 -4.07 8.88 -4.84
N LYS A 79 -2.75 8.84 -4.66
CA LYS A 79 -1.80 8.75 -5.75
C LYS A 79 -1.21 7.34 -5.83
N VAL A 80 -1.09 6.81 -7.04
CA VAL A 80 -0.56 5.48 -7.32
C VAL A 80 0.70 5.64 -8.15
N GLU A 81 1.81 5.08 -7.66
CA GLU A 81 3.13 5.21 -8.27
C GLU A 81 3.79 3.83 -8.37
N MET A 82 4.37 3.51 -9.52
CA MET A 82 5.13 2.27 -9.67
C MET A 82 6.33 2.30 -8.72
N HIS A 83 6.52 1.21 -7.98
CA HIS A 83 7.59 1.07 -7.01
C HIS A 83 8.57 -0.02 -7.48
N ASN A 84 9.85 0.34 -7.56
CA ASN A 84 10.89 -0.60 -7.93
C ASN A 84 11.38 -1.33 -6.68
N ILE A 85 11.32 -2.66 -6.73
CA ILE A 85 11.87 -3.56 -5.71
C ILE A 85 13.11 -4.24 -6.28
N ASP A 86 14.13 -4.46 -5.46
CA ASP A 86 15.31 -5.18 -5.93
C ASP A 86 15.07 -6.70 -6.02
N PHE A 87 15.92 -7.42 -6.76
CA PHE A 87 15.73 -8.85 -7.00
C PHE A 87 15.86 -9.72 -5.74
N ARG A 88 16.64 -9.31 -4.74
CA ARG A 88 16.78 -10.05 -3.48
C ARG A 88 15.51 -9.89 -2.65
N GLU A 89 15.02 -8.67 -2.49
CA GLU A 89 13.77 -8.38 -1.79
C GLU A 89 12.58 -9.05 -2.49
N LEU A 90 12.53 -9.01 -3.81
CA LEU A 90 11.51 -9.71 -4.60
C LEU A 90 11.56 -11.23 -4.38
N GLY A 91 12.75 -11.83 -4.37
CA GLY A 91 12.93 -13.25 -4.09
C GLY A 91 12.48 -13.63 -2.67
N ASN A 92 12.82 -12.80 -1.68
CA ASN A 92 12.39 -12.95 -0.30
C ASN A 92 10.86 -12.87 -0.18
N LEU A 93 10.24 -11.93 -0.89
CA LEU A 93 8.78 -11.78 -0.94
C LEU A 93 8.11 -13.04 -1.47
N TRP A 94 8.56 -13.57 -2.62
CA TRP A 94 7.98 -14.80 -3.19
C TRP A 94 8.19 -16.03 -2.30
N THR A 95 9.35 -16.11 -1.63
CA THR A 95 9.64 -17.16 -0.66
C THR A 95 8.69 -17.07 0.55
N ALA A 96 8.48 -15.87 1.10
CA ALA A 96 7.58 -15.64 2.22
C ALA A 96 6.11 -15.94 1.87
N VAL A 97 5.69 -15.60 0.64
CA VAL A 97 4.35 -15.92 0.12
C VAL A 97 4.19 -17.43 -0.16
N GLY A 98 5.29 -18.19 -0.25
CA GLY A 98 5.25 -19.63 -0.53
C GLY A 98 4.63 -19.92 -1.90
N ALA A 99 4.93 -19.08 -2.89
CA ALA A 99 4.48 -19.18 -4.27
C ALA A 99 5.68 -19.11 -5.23
N LYS A 100 5.52 -19.73 -6.41
CA LYS A 100 6.50 -19.60 -7.49
C LYS A 100 6.48 -18.16 -8.00
N CYS A 101 7.64 -17.63 -8.38
CA CYS A 101 7.75 -16.29 -8.98
C CYS A 101 6.78 -16.15 -10.16
N LEU A 102 5.87 -15.19 -10.07
CA LEU A 102 4.94 -14.82 -11.12
C LEU A 102 5.36 -13.48 -11.74
N PRO A 103 5.01 -13.23 -13.02
CA PRO A 103 5.06 -11.89 -13.60
C PRO A 103 4.28 -10.94 -12.71
N SER A 104 4.95 -9.87 -12.26
CA SER A 104 4.37 -8.96 -11.29
C SER A 104 4.95 -7.56 -11.37
N VAL A 105 4.18 -6.60 -10.86
CA VAL A 105 4.56 -5.20 -10.72
C VAL A 105 4.10 -4.68 -9.36
N LEU A 106 4.96 -3.94 -8.68
CA LEU A 106 4.70 -3.38 -7.36
C LEU A 106 4.35 -1.90 -7.50
N TYR A 107 3.30 -1.48 -6.81
CA TYR A 107 2.87 -0.09 -6.76
C TYR A 107 2.83 0.40 -5.31
N ARG A 108 3.22 1.65 -5.11
CA ARG A 108 3.00 2.40 -3.88
C ARG A 108 1.76 3.27 -4.06
N ILE A 109 0.80 3.10 -3.15
CA ILE A 109 -0.43 3.88 -3.08
C ILE A 109 -0.34 4.77 -1.85
N ARG A 110 -0.46 6.09 -2.04
CA ARG A 110 -0.32 7.07 -0.95
C ARG A 110 -1.53 8.00 -0.89
N THR A 111 -2.02 8.28 0.31
CA THR A 111 -3.12 9.21 0.53
C THR A 111 -2.60 10.63 0.75
N LEU A 112 -3.02 11.58 -0.07
CA LEU A 112 -2.51 12.95 -0.04
C LEU A 112 -3.14 13.80 1.06
N ASN A 113 -4.42 13.59 1.36
CA ASN A 113 -5.15 14.31 2.41
C ASN A 113 -5.95 13.25 3.19
N MET A 114 -5.68 13.03 4.47
CA MET A 114 -6.57 12.29 5.37
C MET A 114 -7.01 13.27 6.44
N ASP A 115 -8.22 13.82 6.31
CA ASP A 115 -8.82 14.60 7.39
C ASP A 115 -9.34 13.64 8.47
N GLU A 116 -9.01 13.94 9.72
CA GLU A 116 -9.12 13.06 10.90
C GLU A 116 -10.54 12.95 11.49
N ASP A 117 -11.58 13.28 10.74
CA ASP A 117 -12.93 13.38 11.33
C ASP A 117 -13.56 12.03 11.75
N ASN A 118 -12.83 10.91 11.73
CA ASN A 118 -13.43 9.58 11.93
C ASN A 118 -12.75 8.61 12.93
N ILE A 119 -11.74 9.02 13.71
CA ILE A 119 -11.20 8.15 14.79
C ILE A 119 -11.04 8.94 16.09
N ARG A 120 -12.17 9.40 16.63
CA ARG A 120 -12.24 9.84 18.03
C ARG A 120 -12.40 8.61 18.93
N ASP A 121 -11.30 7.91 19.19
CA ASP A 121 -11.30 6.95 20.28
C ASP A 121 -11.25 7.75 21.59
N GLN A 122 -12.37 7.78 22.32
CA GLN A 122 -12.43 8.46 23.61
C GLN A 122 -11.55 7.71 24.59
N ILE A 123 -10.30 8.13 24.73
CA ILE A 123 -9.44 7.70 25.83
C ILE A 123 -9.86 8.53 27.05
N PRO A 124 -10.55 7.96 28.07
CA PRO A 124 -10.82 8.71 29.27
C PRO A 124 -9.48 9.11 29.93
N PRO A 125 -9.33 10.35 30.38
CA PRO A 125 -8.10 10.78 31.04
C PRO A 125 -7.88 9.92 32.29
N VAL A 126 -6.67 9.37 32.43
CA VAL A 126 -6.28 8.62 33.63
C VAL A 126 -6.34 9.59 34.81
N ALA A 127 -7.41 9.50 35.60
CA ALA A 127 -7.49 10.17 36.88
C ALA A 127 -6.45 9.51 37.79
N GLY A 128 -5.42 10.29 38.13
CA GLY A 128 -4.35 9.85 39.02
C GLY A 128 -4.89 9.28 40.31
N ILE A 129 -4.22 8.25 40.81
CA ILE A 129 -4.51 7.63 42.10
C ILE A 129 -4.12 8.66 43.17
N THR A 130 -5.09 9.19 43.89
CA THR A 130 -4.85 10.03 45.07
C THR A 130 -4.27 9.16 46.18
N MET A 131 -3.13 9.57 46.74
CA MET A 131 -2.57 9.01 47.99
C MET A 131 -3.41 9.39 49.20
#